data_AF-A0AAW8NB50-F1
#
_entry.id   AF-A0AAW8NB50-F1
#
_cell.length_a   1.000
_cell.length_b   1.000
_cell.length_c   1.000
_cell.angle_alpha   90.00
_cell.angle_beta   90.00
_cell.angle_gamma   90.00
#
_symmetry.space_group_name_H-M   'P 1'
#
loop_
_entity.id
_entity.type
_entity.pdbx_description
1 polymer ?
#
loop_
_entity_poly.entity_id
_entity_poly.type
_entity_poly.pdbx_seq_one_letter_code
_entity_poly.pdbx_strand_id
1 'polypeptide(L)'
;MSFTRFQVATRATGFRRVVQVHVYEDLDELRAATQRQWTTSEGHSDAAATCTSFDSLLPAPEHSHTVAVIRLWTGQLTTRTVAHEVTHAAMHIYFLDRLRQYAQARRHLHIGNEEIAYMVGDMSSDVIERLYRLGLLPN
;
A
#
# COMPACT_ATOMS: atom_id res chain seq x y z
N MET A 1 1.38 -4.53 22.07
CA MET A 1 1.70 -4.55 20.63
C MET A 1 2.44 -3.28 20.30
N SER A 2 3.74 -3.37 20.07
CA SER A 2 4.57 -2.24 19.64
C SER A 2 4.78 -2.40 18.14
N PHE A 3 4.03 -1.65 17.34
CA PHE A 3 4.32 -1.50 15.91
C PHE A 3 4.44 -0.02 15.61
N THR A 4 5.38 0.33 14.74
CA THR A 4 5.53 1.71 14.26
C THR A 4 4.48 1.96 13.19
N ARG A 5 3.74 3.06 13.32
CA ARG A 5 2.70 3.43 12.35
C ARG A 5 2.89 4.83 11.83
N PHE A 6 2.69 5.01 10.54
CA PHE A 6 2.60 6.31 9.91
C PHE A 6 1.68 6.26 8.69
N GLN A 7 1.43 7.41 8.07
CA GLN A 7 0.54 7.53 6.92
C GLN A 7 1.22 8.29 5.80
N VAL A 8 1.18 7.75 4.60
CA VAL A 8 1.57 8.45 3.37
C VAL A 8 0.32 8.83 2.59
N ALA A 9 0.38 9.95 1.87
CA ALA A 9 -0.78 10.46 1.15
C ALA A 9 -0.37 10.93 -0.25
N THR A 10 -1.26 10.77 -1.21
CA THR A 10 -1.06 11.24 -2.58
C THR A 10 -2.29 12.01 -3.07
N ARG A 11 -2.06 12.88 -4.06
CA ARG A 11 -3.08 13.58 -4.85
C ARG A 11 -2.92 13.34 -6.36
N ALA A 12 -2.10 12.37 -6.76
CA ALA A 12 -1.72 12.16 -8.16
C ALA A 12 -2.91 11.90 -9.11
N THR A 13 -4.02 11.35 -8.61
CA THR A 13 -5.27 11.13 -9.37
C THR A 13 -6.27 12.30 -9.30
N GLY A 14 -5.92 13.39 -8.60
CA GLY A 14 -6.81 14.51 -8.30
C GLY A 14 -7.57 14.38 -6.96
N PHE A 15 -7.66 13.18 -6.39
CA PHE A 15 -8.27 12.94 -5.07
C PHE A 15 -7.19 12.72 -4.02
N ARG A 16 -7.41 13.21 -2.79
CA ARG A 16 -6.49 12.92 -1.68
C ARG A 16 -6.76 11.52 -1.15
N ARG A 17 -5.82 10.61 -1.37
CA ARG A 17 -5.83 9.23 -0.86
C ARG A 17 -4.72 9.02 0.16
N VAL A 18 -5.01 8.24 1.19
CA VAL A 18 -4.11 7.94 2.32
C VAL A 18 -3.88 6.43 2.38
N VAL A 19 -2.62 6.06 2.58
CA VAL A 19 -2.18 4.69 2.84
C VAL A 19 -1.55 4.64 4.23
N GLN A 20 -2.05 3.73 5.05
CA GLN A 20 -1.46 3.45 6.37
C GLN A 20 -0.26 2.53 6.19
N VAL A 21 0.82 2.80 6.91
CA VAL A 21 2.01 1.94 6.93
C VAL A 21 2.26 1.49 8.35
N HIS A 22 2.26 0.18 8.56
CA HIS A 22 2.53 -0.46 9.84
C HIS A 22 3.80 -1.29 9.71
N VAL A 23 4.77 -1.05 10.59
CA VAL A 23 6.02 -1.79 10.65
C VAL A 23 6.04 -2.60 11.94
N TYR A 24 6.09 -3.91 11.79
CA TYR A 24 6.09 -4.90 12.85
C TYR A 24 7.51 -5.41 13.10
N GLU A 25 7.88 -5.54 14.37
CA GLU A 25 9.13 -6.20 14.77
C GLU A 25 8.97 -7.73 14.76
N ASP A 26 7.77 -8.21 15.06
CA ASP A 26 7.40 -9.62 15.12
C ASP A 26 6.61 -10.03 13.87
N LEU A 27 7.07 -11.10 13.21
CA LEU A 27 6.45 -11.61 11.98
C LEU A 27 5.08 -12.24 12.24
N ASP A 28 4.90 -12.92 13.36
CA ASP A 28 3.63 -13.56 13.72
C ASP A 28 2.59 -12.49 14.07
N GLU A 29 2.99 -11.37 14.68
CA GLU A 29 2.09 -10.22 14.85
C GLU A 29 1.61 -9.64 13.50
N LEU A 30 2.51 -9.49 12.53
CA LEU A 30 2.15 -9.06 11.17
C LEU A 30 1.16 -10.02 10.52
N ARG A 31 1.46 -11.32 10.58
CA ARG A 31 0.63 -12.38 9.99
C ARG A 31 -0.75 -12.43 10.65
N ALA A 32 -0.82 -12.37 11.98
CA ALA A 32 -2.09 -12.30 12.70
C ALA A 32 -2.88 -11.03 12.40
N ALA A 33 -2.21 -9.89 12.18
CA ALA A 33 -2.87 -8.65 11.76
C ALA A 33 -3.38 -8.73 10.32
N THR A 34 -2.64 -9.40 9.44
CA THR A 34 -3.03 -9.67 8.05
C THR A 34 -4.25 -10.59 8.02
N GLN A 35 -4.18 -11.75 8.66
CA GLN A 35 -5.28 -12.74 8.71
C GLN A 35 -6.59 -12.14 9.23
N ARG A 36 -6.54 -11.30 10.27
CA ARG A 36 -7.75 -10.64 10.80
C ARG A 36 -8.47 -9.74 9.78
N GLN A 37 -7.76 -9.25 8.77
CA GLN A 37 -8.34 -8.39 7.74
C GLN A 37 -8.86 -9.17 6.52
N TRP A 38 -8.38 -10.40 6.30
CA TRP A 38 -8.88 -11.27 5.22
C TRP A 38 -10.01 -12.16 5.74
N THR A 39 -11.21 -12.03 5.17
CA THR A 39 -12.36 -12.88 5.50
C THR A 39 -12.32 -14.25 4.81
N THR A 40 -11.39 -14.45 3.87
CA THR A 40 -11.19 -15.69 3.12
C THR A 40 -9.80 -16.26 3.41
N SER A 41 -9.72 -17.55 3.71
CA SER A 41 -8.52 -18.28 4.16
C SER A 41 -7.35 -18.36 3.14
N GLU A 42 -7.43 -17.68 2.01
CA GLU A 42 -6.41 -17.70 0.94
C GLU A 42 -5.35 -16.60 1.08
N GLY A 43 -5.49 -15.71 2.06
CA GLY A 43 -4.62 -14.53 2.22
C GLY A 43 -3.27 -14.83 2.88
N HIS A 44 -2.26 -15.17 2.07
CA HIS A 44 -0.83 -14.94 2.33
C HIS A 44 -0.34 -15.18 3.78
N SER A 45 -0.63 -16.35 4.35
CA SER A 45 -0.26 -16.69 5.74
C SER A 45 1.23 -16.60 6.03
N ASP A 46 2.07 -16.70 5.00
CA ASP A 46 3.54 -16.69 5.14
C ASP A 46 4.20 -15.36 4.77
N ALA A 47 3.44 -14.34 4.38
CA ALA A 47 4.02 -13.09 3.88
C ALA A 47 4.73 -12.27 4.98
N ALA A 48 5.88 -11.72 4.64
CA ALA A 48 6.68 -10.80 5.47
C ALA A 48 6.43 -9.32 5.14
N ALA A 49 5.59 -9.06 4.14
CA ALA A 49 5.08 -7.76 3.78
C ALA A 49 3.75 -7.97 3.05
N THR A 50 2.77 -7.09 3.28
CA THR A 50 1.47 -7.16 2.61
C THR A 50 0.87 -5.79 2.41
N CYS A 51 0.18 -5.62 1.29
CA CYS A 51 -0.70 -4.49 1.04
C CYS A 51 -2.14 -5.01 1.01
N THR A 52 -3.01 -4.45 1.84
CA THR A 52 -4.44 -4.77 1.84
C THR A 52 -5.23 -3.51 1.54
N SER A 53 -6.04 -3.56 0.48
CA SER A 53 -6.97 -2.49 0.16
C SER A 53 -8.17 -2.50 1.11
N PHE A 54 -8.63 -1.31 1.47
CA PHE A 54 -9.96 -1.11 2.01
C PHE A 54 -10.89 -0.85 0.81
N ASP A 55 -12.00 -1.58 0.72
CA ASP A 55 -13.16 -1.20 -0.10
C ASP A 55 -13.12 -1.41 -1.62
N SER A 56 -13.11 -2.67 -2.07
CA SER A 56 -13.63 -2.99 -3.42
C SER A 56 -15.17 -3.00 -3.51
N LEU A 57 -15.89 -2.78 -2.39
CA LEU A 57 -17.35 -3.00 -2.27
C LEU A 57 -18.15 -1.81 -1.70
N LEU A 58 -17.53 -0.64 -1.44
CA LEU A 58 -18.31 0.51 -0.94
C LEU A 58 -19.06 1.23 -2.06
N PRO A 59 -20.31 1.67 -1.82
CA PRO A 59 -21.13 2.35 -2.83
C PRO A 59 -20.65 3.76 -3.20
N ALA A 60 -19.73 4.36 -2.45
CA ALA A 60 -19.18 5.70 -2.72
C ALA A 60 -17.67 5.79 -2.38
N PRO A 61 -16.80 5.11 -3.14
CA PRO A 61 -15.36 5.03 -2.88
C PRO A 61 -14.64 6.39 -2.92
N GLU A 62 -15.20 7.41 -3.57
CA GLU A 62 -14.73 8.80 -3.56
C GLU A 62 -14.68 9.42 -2.15
N HIS A 63 -15.48 8.91 -1.20
CA HIS A 63 -15.50 9.40 0.17
C HIS A 63 -14.51 8.68 1.10
N SER A 64 -13.89 7.58 0.64
CA SER A 64 -12.93 6.83 1.46
C SER A 64 -11.53 7.44 1.36
N HIS A 65 -11.13 8.22 2.36
CA HIS A 65 -9.81 8.85 2.36
C HIS A 65 -8.67 7.86 2.62
N THR A 66 -8.89 6.83 3.42
CA THR A 66 -7.90 5.78 3.69
C THR A 66 -8.25 4.54 2.89
N VAL A 67 -7.41 4.17 1.94
CA VAL A 67 -7.77 3.19 0.91
C VAL A 67 -6.93 1.93 0.95
N ALA A 68 -5.80 1.94 1.65
CA ALA A 68 -4.98 0.74 1.83
C ALA A 68 -4.19 0.81 3.13
N VAL A 69 -3.74 -0.36 3.56
CA VAL A 69 -2.76 -0.55 4.62
C VAL A 69 -1.62 -1.42 4.09
N ILE A 70 -0.41 -0.90 4.23
CA ILE A 70 0.84 -1.63 4.00
C ILE A 70 1.34 -2.10 5.37
N ARG A 71 1.67 -3.39 5.45
CA ARG A 71 2.29 -4.01 6.62
C ARG A 71 3.66 -4.52 6.21
N LEU A 72 4.67 -4.22 7.03
CA LEU A 72 6.06 -4.58 6.78
C LEU A 72 6.64 -5.22 8.03
N TRP A 73 7.46 -6.25 7.87
CA TRP A 73 8.25 -6.83 8.96
C TRP A 73 9.70 -6.34 8.90
N THR A 74 10.26 -5.92 10.03
CA THR A 74 11.64 -5.42 10.12
C THR A 74 12.67 -6.44 9.61
N GLY A 75 12.44 -7.74 9.80
CA GLY A 75 13.34 -8.80 9.33
C GLY A 75 13.43 -8.96 7.82
N GLN A 76 12.53 -8.34 7.04
CA GLN A 76 12.59 -8.31 5.57
C GLN A 76 12.29 -6.92 4.99
N LEU A 77 12.66 -5.88 5.74
CA LEU A 77 12.44 -4.50 5.34
C LEU A 77 13.53 -4.04 4.37
N THR A 78 13.20 -3.97 3.08
CA THR A 78 14.08 -3.46 2.03
C THR A 78 13.36 -2.42 1.19
N THR A 79 14.11 -1.54 0.50
CA THR A 79 13.53 -0.59 -0.46
C THR A 79 12.74 -1.30 -1.57
N ARG A 80 13.19 -2.48 -1.99
CA ARG A 80 12.47 -3.35 -2.93
C ARG A 80 11.12 -3.81 -2.38
N THR A 81 11.09 -4.27 -1.13
CA THR A 81 9.85 -4.69 -0.46
C THR A 81 8.88 -3.53 -0.36
N VAL A 82 9.36 -2.34 0.03
CA VAL A 82 8.56 -1.13 0.10
C VAL A 82 7.98 -0.75 -1.26
N ALA A 83 8.81 -0.69 -2.30
CA ALA A 83 8.36 -0.35 -3.65
C ALA A 83 7.32 -1.35 -4.18
N HIS A 84 7.46 -2.64 -3.86
CA HIS A 84 6.49 -3.67 -4.24
C HIS A 84 5.12 -3.41 -3.59
N GLU A 85 5.06 -3.23 -2.27
CA GLU A 85 3.79 -3.00 -1.58
C GLU A 85 3.17 -1.64 -1.93
N VAL A 86 3.99 -0.61 -2.12
CA VAL A 86 3.53 0.70 -2.60
C VAL A 86 2.95 0.58 -4.01
N THR A 87 3.51 -0.27 -4.87
CA THR A 87 2.95 -0.52 -6.21
C THR A 87 1.53 -1.08 -6.11
N HIS A 88 1.26 -2.05 -5.22
CA HIS A 88 -0.10 -2.55 -4.98
C HIS A 88 -1.06 -1.44 -4.51
N ALA A 89 -0.62 -0.61 -3.57
CA ALA A 89 -1.44 0.48 -3.06
C ALA A 89 -1.73 1.55 -4.13
N ALA A 90 -0.72 1.92 -4.92
CA ALA A 90 -0.86 2.88 -6.02
C ALA A 90 -1.77 2.34 -7.13
N MET A 91 -1.61 1.06 -7.48
CA MET A 91 -2.52 0.37 -8.41
C MET A 91 -3.95 0.42 -7.89
N HIS A 92 -4.18 0.09 -6.62
CA HIS A 92 -5.52 0.14 -6.03
C HIS A 92 -6.14 1.55 -6.09
N ILE A 93 -5.39 2.58 -5.69
CA ILE A 93 -5.80 4.00 -5.81
C ILE A 93 -6.17 4.34 -7.25
N TYR A 94 -5.33 3.97 -8.21
CA TYR A 94 -5.55 4.24 -9.61
C TYR A 94 -6.81 3.55 -10.13
N PHE A 95 -7.00 2.27 -9.79
CA PHE A 95 -8.20 1.52 -10.14
C PHE A 95 -9.47 2.18 -9.58
N LEU A 96 -9.42 2.58 -8.31
CA LEU A 96 -10.51 3.24 -7.61
C LEU A 96 -10.92 4.56 -8.28
N ASP A 97 -9.94 5.38 -8.62
CA ASP A 97 -10.17 6.77 -9.08
C ASP A 97 -10.42 6.87 -10.58
N ARG A 98 -9.75 6.04 -11.38
CA ARG A 98 -9.76 6.16 -12.85
C ARG A 98 -10.59 5.10 -13.55
N LEU A 99 -10.58 3.87 -13.05
CA LEU A 99 -11.08 2.74 -13.84
C LEU A 99 -12.52 2.38 -13.53
N ARG A 100 -13.03 2.64 -12.31
CA ARG A 100 -14.44 2.46 -11.85
C ARG A 100 -15.11 1.09 -12.11
N GLN A 101 -14.53 0.22 -12.95
CA GLN A 101 -14.83 -1.17 -13.30
C GLN A 101 -13.70 -1.67 -14.24
N TYR A 102 -13.20 -2.89 -14.06
CA TYR A 102 -11.96 -3.48 -14.63
C TYR A 102 -11.82 -3.54 -16.19
N ALA A 103 -12.64 -2.84 -16.97
CA ALA A 103 -12.82 -3.06 -18.40
C ALA A 103 -11.78 -2.39 -19.34
N GLN A 104 -10.73 -1.72 -18.82
CA GLN A 104 -9.82 -0.90 -19.66
C GLN A 104 -8.32 -1.09 -19.36
N ALA A 105 -7.89 -2.15 -18.65
CA ALA A 105 -6.50 -2.29 -18.16
C ALA A 105 -5.41 -1.99 -19.22
N ARG A 106 -5.56 -2.47 -20.48
CA ARG A 106 -4.62 -2.19 -21.57
C ARG A 106 -4.46 -0.72 -21.94
N ARG A 107 -5.49 0.12 -21.76
CA ARG A 107 -5.41 1.57 -22.03
C ARG A 107 -4.67 2.34 -20.96
N HIS A 108 -4.45 1.73 -19.79
CA HIS A 108 -3.85 2.41 -18.64
C HIS A 108 -2.53 1.76 -18.20
N LEU A 109 -2.31 0.48 -18.46
CA LEU A 109 -1.05 -0.21 -18.16
C LEU A 109 -0.10 -0.14 -19.36
N HIS A 110 0.38 1.05 -19.67
CA HIS A 110 1.39 1.31 -20.71
C HIS A 110 2.45 2.29 -20.19
N ILE A 111 3.58 2.36 -20.90
CA ILE A 111 4.75 3.18 -20.51
C ILE A 111 4.45 4.67 -20.34
N GLY A 112 3.38 5.18 -20.95
CA GLY A 112 3.00 6.60 -20.90
C GLY A 112 1.99 6.95 -19.82
N ASN A 113 1.67 6.03 -18.90
CA ASN A 113 0.82 6.35 -17.75
C ASN A 113 1.65 7.04 -16.67
N GLU A 114 1.84 8.35 -16.83
CA GLU A 114 2.61 9.18 -15.89
C GLU A 114 1.97 9.24 -14.50
N GLU A 115 0.64 9.20 -14.40
CA GLU A 115 -0.05 9.28 -13.10
C GLU A 115 0.34 8.13 -12.17
N ILE A 116 0.37 6.89 -12.68
CA ILE A 116 0.78 5.74 -11.86
C ILE A 116 2.29 5.75 -11.59
N ALA A 117 3.09 6.19 -12.57
CA ALA A 117 4.55 6.25 -12.43
C ALA A 117 4.97 7.23 -11.33
N TYR A 118 4.47 8.47 -11.37
CA TYR A 118 4.72 9.47 -10.32
C TYR A 118 4.15 9.03 -8.98
N MET A 119 2.94 8.45 -8.95
CA MET A 119 2.34 7.98 -7.70
C MET A 119 3.19 6.91 -7.01
N VAL A 120 3.68 5.92 -7.77
CA VAL A 120 4.59 4.89 -7.22
C VAL A 120 5.89 5.51 -6.73
N GLY A 121 6.49 6.41 -7.52
CA GLY A 121 7.74 7.10 -7.16
C GLY A 121 7.61 7.91 -5.87
N ASP A 122 6.67 8.85 -5.85
CA ASP A 122 6.45 9.77 -4.73
C ASP A 122 6.13 9.01 -3.43
N MET A 123 5.21 8.04 -3.51
CA MET A 123 4.82 7.26 -2.33
C MET A 123 5.95 6.36 -1.85
N SER A 124 6.71 5.73 -2.76
CA SER A 124 7.84 4.89 -2.37
C SER A 124 8.91 5.73 -1.67
N SER A 125 9.22 6.91 -2.23
CA SER A 125 10.17 7.85 -1.64
C SER A 125 9.72 8.33 -0.25
N ASP A 126 8.46 8.72 -0.07
CA ASP A 126 7.95 9.16 1.26
C ASP A 126 7.99 8.03 2.29
N VAL A 127 7.63 6.80 1.91
CA VAL A 127 7.75 5.64 2.83
C VAL A 127 9.22 5.38 3.18
N ILE A 128 10.10 5.29 2.19
CA ILE A 128 11.53 5.01 2.39
C ILE A 128 12.19 6.08 3.25
N GLU A 129 11.94 7.36 2.95
CA GLU A 129 12.48 8.48 3.72
C GLU A 129 12.07 8.39 5.20
N ARG A 130 10.79 8.09 5.48
CA ARG A 130 10.32 7.94 6.85
C ARG A 130 10.96 6.74 7.55
N LEU A 131 11.11 5.63 6.86
CA LEU A 131 11.79 4.45 7.42
C LEU A 131 13.26 4.75 7.78
N TYR A 132 13.96 5.54 6.95
CA TYR A 132 15.31 6.03 7.28
C TYR A 132 15.30 6.94 8.51
N ARG A 133 14.39 7.93 8.56
CA ARG A 133 14.27 8.84 9.72
C ARG A 133 13.94 8.11 11.03
N LEU A 134 13.22 6.99 10.94
CA LEU A 134 12.89 6.12 12.07
C LEU A 134 14.02 5.13 12.42
N GLY A 135 15.09 5.07 11.63
CA GLY A 135 16.20 4.13 11.82
C GLY A 135 15.85 2.67 11.51
N LEU A 136 14.80 2.43 10.73
CA LEU A 136 14.29 1.08 10.41
C LEU A 136 14.90 0.48 9.14
N LEU A 137 15.37 1.32 8.21
CA LEU A 137 16.19 0.88 7.07
C LEU A 137 17.67 1.13 7.38
N PRO A 138 18.57 0.18 7.04
CA PRO A 138 20.00 0.41 7.15
C PRO A 138 20.44 1.48 6.15
N ASN A 139 21.22 2.46 6.63
CA ASN A 139 21.90 3.46 5.82
C ASN A 139 22.93 2.84 4.87
#